data_AF-A0A5D2D0W4-F1
#
_entry.id   AF-A0A5D2D0W4-F1
#
_cell.length_a   1.000
_cell.length_b   1.000
_cell.length_c   1.000
_cell.angle_alpha   90.00
_cell.angle_beta   90.00
_cell.angle_gamma   90.00
#
_symmetry.space_group_name_H-M   'P 1'
#
loop_
_entity.id
_entity.type
_entity.pdbx_description
1 polymer ?
#
loop_
_entity_poly.entity_id
_entity_poly.type
_entity_poly.pdbx_seq_one_letter_code
_entity_poly.pdbx_strand_id
1 'polypeptide(L)'
;MSPKLNLISNQRRLVPWGNAQYVKPNKTIICQHGEDECYLNTIHACAISIWPDPRKHFNFIYCIENQGLPIKDNQHSDGMEAVWKACSARSGMDQKLIKDCYDSGYGRKLLLQYATETDHLYPKHLYVPWVTVNNQPLYDKYEDFITYVCNAYKDKDLWRNIEATTCDRSHKSPNS
;
A
#
# COMPACT_ATOMS: atom_id res chain seq x y z
N MET A 1 -15.58 -1.47 11.50
CA MET A 1 -14.18 -1.92 11.39
C MET A 1 -13.64 -1.35 10.09
N SER A 2 -12.78 -0.34 10.15
CA SER A 2 -12.10 0.17 8.96
C SER A 2 -11.19 -0.94 8.41
N PRO A 3 -11.16 -1.22 7.11
CA PRO A 3 -10.19 -2.15 6.57
C PRO A 3 -8.81 -1.53 6.84
N LYS A 4 -8.06 -2.08 7.81
CA LYS A 4 -6.65 -1.78 7.92
C LYS A 4 -6.02 -2.54 6.76
N LEU A 5 -5.64 -1.82 5.71
CA LEU A 5 -5.03 -2.39 4.52
C LEU A 5 -4.04 -3.52 4.80
N ASN A 6 -4.20 -4.60 4.05
CA ASN A 6 -3.24 -5.68 3.91
C ASN A 6 -2.11 -5.27 2.95
N LEU A 7 -1.44 -4.15 3.24
CA LEU A 7 -0.30 -3.70 2.46
C LEU A 7 1.02 -4.16 3.06
N ILE A 8 1.94 -4.53 2.17
CA ILE A 8 3.36 -4.62 2.47
C ILE A 8 4.03 -3.35 1.94
N SER A 9 4.92 -2.76 2.73
CA SER A 9 5.73 -1.61 2.34
C SER A 9 7.17 -2.08 2.12
N ASN A 10 7.69 -1.88 0.92
CA ASN A 10 9.07 -2.17 0.58
C ASN A 10 9.72 -0.95 -0.07
N GLN A 11 10.68 -0.34 0.62
CA GLN A 11 11.55 0.71 0.07
C GLN A 11 10.80 1.76 -0.77
N ARG A 12 9.85 2.47 -0.14
CA ARG A 12 8.99 3.51 -0.75
C ARG A 12 7.97 3.00 -1.78
N ARG A 13 7.71 1.70 -1.84
CA ARG A 13 6.66 1.09 -2.68
C ARG A 13 5.66 0.33 -1.83
N LEU A 14 4.39 0.38 -2.23
CA LEU A 14 3.30 -0.37 -1.63
C LEU A 14 3.00 -1.64 -2.44
N VAL A 15 2.66 -2.71 -1.75
CA VAL A 15 2.29 -4.02 -2.31
C VAL A 15 0.89 -4.40 -1.79
N PRO A 16 -0.17 -4.10 -2.54
CA PRO A 16 -1.54 -4.47 -2.19
C PRO A 16 -1.80 -5.96 -2.35
N TRP A 17 -1.42 -6.72 -1.34
CA TRP A 17 -1.63 -8.16 -1.27
C TRP A 17 -1.79 -8.63 0.19
N GLY A 18 -0.73 -8.46 0.98
CA GLY A 18 -0.69 -8.81 2.40
C GLY A 18 -0.99 -10.29 2.65
N ASN A 19 -2.11 -10.58 3.31
CA ASN A 19 -2.50 -11.95 3.68
C ASN A 19 -3.42 -12.62 2.66
N ALA A 20 -3.66 -12.00 1.51
CA ALA A 20 -4.43 -12.63 0.45
C ALA A 20 -3.75 -13.93 -0.04
N GLN A 21 -4.57 -14.85 -0.53
CA GLN A 21 -4.14 -16.13 -1.09
C GLN A 21 -4.74 -16.30 -2.48
N TYR A 22 -4.21 -17.24 -3.27
CA TYR A 22 -4.85 -17.65 -4.51
C TYR A 22 -4.94 -19.17 -4.63
N VAL A 23 -6.05 -19.66 -5.18
CA VAL A 23 -6.33 -21.10 -5.33
C VAL A 23 -6.18 -21.53 -6.79
N LYS A 24 -5.44 -22.61 -7.03
CA LYS A 24 -5.25 -23.23 -8.36
C LYS A 24 -6.48 -24.05 -8.79
N PRO A 25 -6.72 -24.24 -10.11
CA PRO A 25 -5.92 -23.78 -11.23
C PRO A 25 -6.21 -22.33 -11.66
N ASN A 26 -7.40 -21.80 -11.35
CA ASN A 26 -7.87 -20.51 -11.87
C ASN A 26 -7.24 -19.28 -11.21
N LYS A 27 -6.39 -19.48 -10.19
CA LYS A 27 -5.76 -18.45 -9.36
C LYS A 27 -6.82 -17.54 -8.71
N THR A 28 -7.95 -18.09 -8.29
CA THR A 28 -9.01 -17.33 -7.61
C THR A 28 -8.41 -16.68 -6.36
N ILE A 29 -8.51 -15.36 -6.24
CA ILE A 29 -7.91 -14.60 -5.13
C ILE A 29 -8.91 -14.60 -3.97
N ILE A 30 -8.43 -14.90 -2.77
CA ILE A 30 -9.20 -14.91 -1.53
C ILE A 30 -8.50 -13.97 -0.55
N CYS A 31 -9.22 -12.98 -0.05
CA CYS A 31 -8.71 -12.00 0.92
C CYS A 31 -9.29 -12.27 2.31
N GLN A 32 -8.53 -11.97 3.36
CA GLN A 32 -8.90 -12.33 4.74
C GLN A 32 -10.13 -11.55 5.24
N HIS A 33 -10.40 -10.37 4.67
CA HIS A 33 -11.56 -9.54 4.97
C HIS A 33 -12.61 -9.55 3.85
N GLY A 34 -12.64 -10.60 3.01
CA GLY A 34 -13.68 -10.79 1.99
C GLY A 34 -13.44 -10.02 0.69
N GLU A 35 -14.48 -9.97 -0.16
CA GLU A 35 -14.38 -9.47 -1.53
C GLU A 35 -14.08 -7.97 -1.62
N ASP A 36 -14.57 -7.17 -0.67
CA ASP A 36 -14.30 -5.72 -0.62
C ASP A 36 -12.80 -5.43 -0.49
N GLU A 37 -12.09 -6.25 0.30
CA GLU A 37 -10.64 -6.14 0.43
C GLU A 37 -9.93 -6.49 -0.88
N CYS A 38 -10.35 -7.57 -1.55
CA CYS A 38 -9.82 -7.94 -2.85
C CYS A 38 -10.10 -6.88 -3.92
N TYR A 39 -11.29 -6.28 -3.87
CA TYR A 39 -11.69 -5.19 -4.74
C TYR A 39 -10.78 -3.98 -4.54
N LEU A 40 -10.65 -3.49 -3.30
CA LEU A 40 -9.79 -2.34 -2.99
C LEU A 40 -8.30 -2.62 -3.22
N ASN A 41 -7.80 -3.82 -2.94
CA ASN A 41 -6.44 -4.21 -3.30
C ASN A 41 -6.22 -4.08 -4.82
N THR A 42 -7.20 -4.47 -5.64
CA THR A 42 -7.15 -4.31 -7.10
C THR A 42 -7.14 -2.83 -7.50
N ILE A 43 -7.99 -2.01 -6.88
CA ILE A 43 -8.05 -0.56 -7.12
C ILE A 43 -6.72 0.12 -6.74
N HIS A 44 -6.13 -0.24 -5.59
CA HIS A 44 -4.82 0.23 -5.17
C HIS A 44 -3.73 -0.17 -6.16
N ALA A 45 -3.74 -1.42 -6.63
CA ALA A 45 -2.80 -1.90 -7.65
C ALA A 45 -2.90 -1.09 -8.96
N CYS A 46 -4.14 -0.83 -9.42
CA CYS A 46 -4.39 0.02 -10.57
C CYS A 46 -3.85 1.44 -10.37
N ALA A 47 -4.11 2.07 -9.23
CA ALA A 47 -3.64 3.42 -8.96
C ALA A 47 -2.11 3.51 -8.93
N ILE A 48 -1.42 2.53 -8.33
CA ILE A 48 0.05 2.44 -8.34
C ILE A 48 0.58 2.31 -9.77
N SER A 49 -0.06 1.47 -10.60
CA SER A 49 0.37 1.26 -11.99
C SER A 49 0.13 2.48 -12.89
N ILE A 50 -0.99 3.19 -12.71
CA ILE A 50 -1.35 4.35 -13.56
C ILE A 50 -0.54 5.58 -13.14
N TRP A 51 -0.33 5.77 -11.83
CA TRP A 51 0.40 6.91 -11.28
C TRP A 51 1.61 6.45 -10.47
N PRO A 52 2.75 6.17 -11.11
CA PRO A 52 3.93 5.65 -10.41
C PRO A 52 4.59 6.66 -9.44
N ASP A 53 4.21 7.95 -9.45
CA ASP A 53 4.65 8.93 -8.44
C ASP A 53 4.10 8.54 -7.05
N PRO A 54 4.97 8.17 -6.08
CA PRO A 54 4.56 7.79 -4.73
C PRO A 54 3.68 8.81 -4.03
N ARG A 55 3.91 10.11 -4.25
CA ARG A 55 3.10 11.15 -3.60
C ARG A 55 1.65 11.09 -4.09
N LYS A 56 1.45 10.84 -5.38
CA LYS A 56 0.11 10.77 -5.97
C LYS A 56 -0.63 9.53 -5.48
N HIS A 57 -0.06 8.34 -5.67
CA HIS A 57 -0.78 7.12 -5.30
C HIS A 57 -0.89 6.93 -3.78
N PHE A 58 0.07 7.40 -2.97
CA PHE A 58 -0.06 7.33 -1.50
C PHE A 58 -1.20 8.21 -0.99
N ASN A 59 -1.36 9.43 -1.50
CA ASN A 59 -2.45 10.30 -1.08
C ASN A 59 -3.82 9.68 -1.41
N PHE A 60 -3.93 9.07 -2.59
CA PHE A 60 -5.15 8.37 -3.00
C PHE A 60 -5.45 7.16 -2.11
N ILE A 61 -4.47 6.29 -1.91
CA ILE A 61 -4.60 5.09 -1.07
C ILE A 61 -4.93 5.49 0.37
N TYR A 62 -4.19 6.45 0.94
CA TYR A 62 -4.44 6.97 2.28
C TYR A 62 -5.87 7.53 2.43
N CYS A 63 -6.38 8.22 1.42
CA CYS A 63 -7.75 8.70 1.43
C CYS A 63 -8.75 7.54 1.60
N ILE A 64 -8.61 6.46 0.82
CA ILE A 64 -9.49 5.28 0.86
C ILE A 64 -9.45 4.64 2.25
N GLU A 65 -8.25 4.38 2.75
CA GLU A 65 -8.04 3.75 4.06
C GLU A 65 -8.63 4.52 5.23
N ASN A 66 -8.58 5.85 5.14
CA ASN A 66 -9.00 6.73 6.22
C ASN A 66 -10.46 7.19 6.10
N GLN A 67 -11.22 6.74 5.07
CA GLN A 67 -12.65 7.10 4.96
C GLN A 67 -13.55 6.41 5.99
N GLY A 68 -13.06 5.38 6.72
CA GLY A 68 -13.74 4.78 7.87
C GLY A 68 -15.24 4.56 7.65
N LEU A 69 -15.63 3.77 6.64
CA LEU A 69 -17.04 3.65 6.32
C LEU A 69 -17.82 2.79 7.34
N PRO A 70 -19.05 3.19 7.70
CA PRO A 70 -20.03 2.28 8.24
C PRO A 70 -20.51 1.39 7.09
N ILE A 71 -19.96 0.18 7.01
CA ILE A 71 -20.52 -0.86 6.15
C ILE A 71 -21.95 -1.10 6.66
N LYS A 72 -22.95 -0.60 5.94
CA LYS A 72 -24.32 -1.08 6.11
C LYS A 72 -24.35 -2.47 5.51
N ASP A 73 -24.78 -3.44 6.30
CA ASP A 73 -24.91 -4.82 5.85
C ASP A 73 -25.64 -4.86 4.49
N ASN A 74 -25.05 -5.54 3.51
CA ASN A 74 -25.57 -5.80 2.16
C ASN A 74 -25.24 -4.80 1.02
N GLN A 75 -24.34 -3.82 1.20
CA GLN A 75 -23.86 -2.93 0.10
C GLN A 75 -22.33 -2.90 -0.01
N HIS A 76 -21.73 -4.09 -0.11
CA HIS A 76 -20.29 -4.32 -0.09
C HIS A 76 -19.54 -3.55 -1.20
N SER A 77 -19.69 -3.95 -2.47
CA SER A 77 -18.94 -3.36 -3.59
C SER A 77 -19.35 -1.93 -3.93
N ASP A 78 -20.64 -1.61 -3.89
CA ASP A 78 -21.16 -0.29 -4.26
C ASP A 78 -20.69 0.79 -3.28
N GLY A 79 -20.59 0.41 -2.00
CA GLY A 79 -20.00 1.24 -0.96
C GLY A 79 -18.51 1.51 -1.23
N MET A 80 -17.74 0.48 -1.55
CA MET A 80 -16.31 0.64 -1.86
C MET A 80 -16.08 1.43 -3.16
N GLU A 81 -16.95 1.29 -4.15
CA GLU A 81 -16.89 2.06 -5.39
C GLU A 81 -17.07 3.56 -5.13
N ALA A 82 -18.06 3.92 -4.30
CA ALA A 82 -18.26 5.30 -3.90
C ALA A 82 -17.03 5.88 -3.18
N VAL A 83 -16.35 5.10 -2.34
CA VAL A 83 -15.14 5.53 -1.61
C VAL A 83 -14.02 5.89 -2.57
N TRP A 84 -13.60 4.95 -3.43
CA TRP A 84 -12.44 5.20 -4.27
C TRP A 84 -12.75 6.27 -5.33
N LYS A 85 -14.00 6.41 -5.78
CA LYS A 85 -14.40 7.54 -6.65
C LYS A 85 -14.30 8.88 -5.94
N ALA A 86 -14.77 8.99 -4.70
CA ALA A 86 -14.65 10.19 -3.90
C ALA A 86 -13.17 10.57 -3.68
N CYS A 87 -12.32 9.59 -3.37
CA CYS A 87 -10.88 9.80 -3.22
C CYS A 87 -10.16 10.14 -4.53
N SER A 88 -10.61 9.59 -5.66
CA SER A 88 -10.12 9.96 -6.99
C SER A 88 -10.42 11.43 -7.29
N ALA A 89 -11.66 11.86 -7.03
CA ALA A 89 -12.09 13.25 -7.23
C ALA A 89 -11.26 14.22 -6.37
N ARG A 90 -11.05 13.91 -5.08
CA ARG A 90 -10.21 14.73 -4.18
C ARG A 90 -8.75 14.81 -4.63
N SER A 91 -8.24 13.76 -5.25
CA SER A 91 -6.84 13.66 -5.69
C SER A 91 -6.62 14.11 -7.14
N GLY A 92 -7.67 14.54 -7.85
CA GLY A 92 -7.62 14.87 -9.27
C GLY A 92 -7.23 13.68 -10.16
N MET A 93 -7.51 12.46 -9.72
CA MET A 93 -7.22 11.23 -10.45
C MET A 93 -8.40 10.88 -11.36
N ASP A 94 -8.10 10.50 -12.60
CA ASP A 94 -9.11 10.08 -13.57
C ASP A 94 -9.70 8.71 -13.18
N GLN A 95 -10.95 8.74 -12.73
CA GLN A 95 -11.71 7.55 -12.33
C GLN A 95 -11.85 6.55 -13.49
N LYS A 96 -11.91 7.03 -14.74
CA LYS A 96 -12.05 6.17 -15.91
C LYS A 96 -10.83 5.27 -16.07
N LEU A 97 -9.62 5.80 -15.88
CA LEU A 97 -8.39 5.02 -15.99
C LEU A 97 -8.34 3.88 -14.96
N ILE A 98 -8.78 4.15 -13.73
CA ILE A 98 -8.87 3.13 -12.67
C ILE A 98 -9.91 2.08 -13.05
N LYS A 99 -11.09 2.51 -13.48
CA LYS A 99 -12.18 1.61 -13.89
C LYS A 99 -11.77 0.73 -15.07
N ASP A 100 -11.15 1.31 -16.09
CA ASP A 100 -10.65 0.57 -17.26
C ASP A 100 -9.59 -0.48 -16.84
N CYS A 101 -8.69 -0.13 -15.90
CA CYS A 101 -7.71 -1.07 -15.35
C CYS A 101 -8.38 -2.24 -14.61
N TYR A 102 -9.42 -1.97 -13.84
CA TYR A 102 -10.18 -2.99 -13.13
C TYR A 102 -10.96 -3.90 -14.11
N ASP A 103 -11.79 -3.31 -14.97
CA ASP A 103 -12.70 -4.01 -15.88
C ASP A 103 -11.96 -4.83 -16.94
N SER A 104 -10.80 -4.37 -17.39
CA SER A 104 -9.96 -5.12 -18.35
C SER A 104 -9.31 -6.37 -17.74
N GLY A 105 -9.41 -6.55 -16.43
CA GLY A 105 -8.69 -7.59 -15.69
C GLY A 105 -7.19 -7.32 -15.54
N TYR A 106 -6.69 -6.14 -15.95
CA TYR A 106 -5.29 -5.77 -15.75
C TYR A 106 -4.95 -5.63 -14.27
N GLY A 107 -5.85 -5.05 -13.46
CA GLY A 107 -5.70 -4.99 -12.00
C GLY A 107 -5.49 -6.37 -11.36
N ARG A 108 -6.22 -7.39 -11.82
CA ARG A 108 -6.05 -8.78 -11.35
C ARG A 108 -4.66 -9.34 -11.69
N LYS A 109 -4.11 -9.00 -12.87
CA LYS A 109 -2.75 -9.40 -13.25
C LYS A 109 -1.71 -8.76 -12.33
N LEU A 110 -1.89 -7.48 -11.99
CA LEU A 110 -1.03 -6.78 -11.03
C LEU A 110 -1.07 -7.42 -9.64
N LEU A 111 -2.27 -7.79 -9.16
CA LEU A 111 -2.39 -8.49 -7.87
C LEU A 111 -1.63 -9.82 -7.83
N LEU A 112 -1.68 -10.62 -8.90
CA LEU A 112 -0.93 -11.87 -8.96
C LEU A 112 0.60 -11.65 -9.02
N GLN A 113 1.05 -10.52 -9.57
CA GLN A 113 2.47 -10.11 -9.49
C GLN A 113 2.85 -9.73 -8.06
N TYR A 114 1.98 -9.01 -7.35
CA TYR A 114 2.18 -8.68 -5.93
C TYR A 114 2.11 -9.91 -5.01
N ALA A 115 1.29 -10.91 -5.34
CA ALA A 115 1.32 -12.21 -4.68
C ALA A 115 2.69 -12.86 -4.82
N THR A 116 3.20 -12.90 -6.06
CA THR A 116 4.53 -13.44 -6.35
C THR A 116 5.60 -12.68 -5.58
N GLU A 117 5.56 -11.36 -5.58
CA GLU A 117 6.52 -10.54 -4.84
C GLU A 117 6.47 -10.79 -3.33
N THR A 118 5.27 -10.87 -2.76
CA THR A 118 5.05 -11.18 -1.35
C THR A 118 5.60 -12.57 -0.99
N ASP A 119 5.37 -13.57 -1.85
CA ASP A 119 5.87 -14.93 -1.67
C ASP A 119 7.41 -15.02 -1.64
N HIS A 120 8.11 -14.06 -2.28
CA HIS A 120 9.57 -13.98 -2.34
C HIS A 120 10.21 -13.22 -1.17
N LEU A 121 9.43 -12.67 -0.23
CA LEU A 121 9.99 -12.00 0.94
C LEU A 121 10.82 -12.97 1.78
N TYR A 122 12.00 -12.49 2.20
CA TYR A 122 12.87 -13.20 3.13
C TYR A 122 13.32 -12.26 4.27
N PRO A 123 12.98 -12.57 5.53
CA PRO A 123 12.09 -13.66 5.95
C PRO A 123 10.66 -13.45 5.43
N LYS A 124 9.89 -14.54 5.35
CA LYS A 124 8.46 -14.47 5.01
C LYS A 124 7.75 -13.54 6.00
N HIS A 125 6.79 -12.76 5.51
CA HIS A 125 6.00 -11.89 6.40
C HIS A 125 5.16 -12.74 7.35
N LEU A 126 5.05 -12.28 8.60
CA LEU A 126 4.32 -12.98 9.66
C LEU A 126 2.95 -12.35 9.95
N TYR A 127 2.81 -11.08 9.59
CA TYR A 127 1.63 -10.26 9.82
C TYR A 127 1.63 -9.09 8.82
N VAL A 128 0.56 -8.31 8.85
CA VAL A 128 0.44 -7.05 8.12
C VAL A 128 0.11 -5.91 9.10
N PRO A 129 0.62 -4.68 8.89
CA PRO A 129 1.53 -4.31 7.80
C PRO A 129 2.93 -4.95 7.95
N TRP A 130 3.54 -5.33 6.83
CA TRP A 130 4.94 -5.79 6.78
C TRP A 130 5.78 -4.70 6.16
N VAL A 131 6.61 -4.03 6.96
CA VAL A 131 7.40 -2.88 6.51
C VAL A 131 8.87 -3.26 6.45
N THR A 132 9.49 -3.03 5.29
CA THR A 132 10.91 -3.31 5.05
C THR A 132 11.67 -2.06 4.60
N VAL A 133 12.88 -1.92 5.11
CA VAL A 133 13.86 -0.91 4.69
C VAL A 133 15.12 -1.66 4.25
N ASN A 134 15.57 -1.49 3.01
CA ASN A 134 16.67 -2.26 2.42
C ASN A 134 16.50 -3.79 2.59
N ASN A 135 15.29 -4.31 2.34
CA ASN A 135 14.91 -5.71 2.54
C ASN A 135 14.99 -6.23 3.99
N GLN A 136 15.24 -5.35 4.96
CA GLN A 136 15.21 -5.71 6.38
C GLN A 136 13.84 -5.35 6.97
N PRO A 137 13.09 -6.32 7.53
CA PRO A 137 11.83 -6.03 8.18
C PRO A 137 12.04 -5.22 9.46
N LEU A 138 11.18 -4.22 9.67
CA LEU A 138 11.19 -3.39 10.88
C LEU A 138 10.48 -4.06 12.07
N TYR A 139 9.70 -5.12 11.81
CA TYR A 139 8.81 -5.75 12.79
C TYR A 139 7.97 -4.69 13.50
N ASP A 140 7.87 -4.75 14.83
CA ASP A 140 7.06 -3.87 15.67
C ASP A 140 7.58 -2.42 15.71
N LYS A 141 8.74 -2.15 15.11
CA LYS A 141 9.36 -0.82 15.06
C LYS A 141 8.93 0.00 13.84
N TYR A 142 7.97 -0.50 13.06
CA TYR A 142 7.51 0.17 11.84
C TYR A 142 6.90 1.56 12.09
N GLU A 143 6.47 1.88 13.31
CA GLU A 143 6.00 3.22 13.68
C GLU A 143 7.13 4.27 13.63
N ASP A 144 8.38 3.85 13.88
CA ASP A 144 9.58 4.68 13.80
C ASP A 144 10.22 4.64 12.40
N PHE A 145 9.42 4.38 11.36
CA PHE A 145 9.86 4.19 9.98
C PHE A 145 10.80 5.30 9.48
N ILE A 146 10.52 6.57 9.82
CA ILE A 146 11.33 7.72 9.40
C ILE A 146 12.77 7.59 9.88
N THR A 147 12.98 7.18 11.15
CA THR A 147 14.32 6.99 11.70
C THR A 147 15.08 5.89 10.95
N TYR A 148 14.44 4.76 10.69
CA TYR A 148 15.07 3.65 9.95
C TYR A 148 15.39 4.02 8.50
N VAL A 149 14.49 4.74 7.83
CA VAL A 149 14.77 5.26 6.48
C VAL A 149 15.95 6.23 6.51
N CYS A 150 15.94 7.19 7.44
CA CYS A 150 17.01 8.16 7.56
C CYS A 150 18.36 7.49 7.80
N ASN A 151 18.45 6.53 8.73
CA ASN A 151 19.67 5.76 9.00
C ASN A 151 20.15 5.00 7.76
N ALA A 152 19.24 4.33 7.04
CA ALA A 152 19.57 3.61 5.82
C ALA A 152 20.13 4.50 4.69
N TYR A 153 19.76 5.78 4.65
CA TYR A 153 20.38 6.76 3.74
C TYR A 153 21.74 7.23 4.24
N LYS A 154 21.98 7.26 5.56
CA LYS A 154 23.28 7.67 6.12
C LYS A 154 24.40 6.67 5.82
N ASP A 155 24.06 5.39 5.75
CA ASP A 155 25.03 4.30 5.56
C ASP A 155 25.49 4.11 4.10
N LYS A 156 24.84 4.76 3.12
CA LYS A 156 25.32 4.82 1.75
C LYS A 156 26.13 6.10 1.59
N ASP A 157 27.39 6.02 1.18
CA ASP A 157 28.39 7.10 0.99
C ASP A 157 28.02 8.26 0.01
N LEU A 158 26.74 8.66 -0.07
CA LEU A 158 26.21 9.76 -0.87
C LEU A 158 26.15 11.09 -0.08
N TRP A 159 26.95 11.23 0.97
CA TRP A 159 26.93 12.38 1.88
C TRP A 159 27.51 13.67 1.34
N ARG A 160 27.98 13.74 0.09
CA ARG A 160 28.63 14.97 -0.35
C ARG A 160 27.72 16.13 -0.74
N ASN A 161 26.43 15.96 -1.08
CA ASN A 161 25.65 17.10 -1.60
C ASN A 161 24.10 17.05 -1.46
N ILE A 162 23.52 16.44 -0.42
CA ILE A 162 22.04 16.53 -0.24
C ILE A 162 21.72 17.15 1.13
N GLU A 163 21.09 18.33 1.11
CA GLU A 163 20.59 19.01 2.31
C GLU A 163 19.57 18.13 3.04
N ALA A 164 19.99 17.53 4.15
CA ALA A 164 19.24 16.59 4.98
C ALA A 164 18.18 17.27 5.87
N THR A 165 17.40 18.21 5.36
CA THR A 165 16.46 19.00 6.18
C THR A 165 15.32 18.19 6.81
N THR A 166 15.01 16.99 6.30
CA THR A 166 13.96 16.11 6.86
C THR A 166 14.49 15.13 7.92
N CYS A 167 15.68 14.56 7.73
CA CYS A 167 16.28 13.59 8.66
C CYS A 167 17.00 14.25 9.85
N ASP A 168 17.30 15.55 9.79
CA ASP A 168 17.88 16.29 10.91
C ASP A 168 16.84 16.67 11.97
N ARG A 169 15.55 16.77 11.61
CA ARG A 169 14.48 17.12 12.57
C ARG A 169 14.06 15.97 13.47
N SER A 170 14.21 14.71 13.03
CA SER A 170 13.86 13.52 13.81
C SER A 170 14.88 13.18 14.91
N HIS A 171 16.07 13.81 14.90
CA HIS A 171 17.09 13.60 15.95
C HIS A 171 16.97 14.55 17.14
N LYS A 172 16.08 15.55 17.11
CA LYS A 172 15.80 16.35 18.31
C LYS A 172 14.86 15.56 19.22
N SER A 173 15.45 14.90 20.21
CA SER A 173 14.74 14.40 21.38
C SER A 173 13.90 15.54 21.99
N PRO A 174 12.65 15.30 22.45
CA PRO A 174 11.81 16.36 23.03
C PRO A 174 12.32 16.97 24.33
N ASN A 175 13.47 16.53 24.86
CA ASN A 175 14.06 17.04 26.10
C ASN A 175 15.55 17.34 25.91
N SER A 176 15.85 18.57 25.50
CA SER A 176 17.14 19.23 25.70
C SER A 176 16.92 20.74 25.80
#